data_AF-A0A958RTS6-F1
#
_entry.id   AF-A0A958RTS6-F1
#
_cell.length_a   1.000
_cell.length_b   1.000
_cell.length_c   1.000
_cell.angle_alpha   90.00
_cell.angle_beta   90.00
_cell.angle_gamma   90.00
#
_symmetry.space_group_name_H-M   'P 1'
#
loop_
_entity.id
_entity.type
_entity.pdbx_description
1 polymer ?
#
loop_
_entity_poly.entity_id
_entity_poly.type
_entity_poly.pdbx_seq_one_letter_code
_entity_poly.pdbx_strand_id
1 'polypeptide(L)'
;ITPSTVIYAPGSLKFGRRIYHDHLRRGHGHITVYDAIERSSNIFFYKMGIALGIDKIHSYASLFGLGQLTHIKLSNEVPGLMPSRAWKLKAFGEEWQPGENLSNAIGQGFVLTTALQMAIAYNAIGLEGKVVKPFLVKKIINYSGQVLQEFSPHIVRDISQTPENPEDTFIEKKYFKVVKEAMRRVANGEHGTARWWKIPGGHIQIA
;
A
#
# COMPACT_ATOMS: atom_id res chain seq x y z
N ILE A 1 -10.23 7.90 -9.92
CA ILE A 1 -10.98 6.79 -10.57
C ILE A 1 -12.10 6.32 -9.66
N THR A 2 -13.10 5.63 -10.21
CA THR A 2 -14.17 4.92 -9.47
C THR A 2 -13.98 3.40 -9.59
N PRO A 3 -14.66 2.58 -8.78
CA PRO A 3 -14.59 1.12 -8.90
C PRO A 3 -15.05 0.59 -10.27
N SER A 4 -15.93 1.33 -10.96
CA SER A 4 -16.42 1.01 -12.31
C SER A 4 -15.59 1.64 -13.44
N THR A 5 -14.57 2.44 -13.13
CA THR A 5 -13.70 3.02 -14.16
C THR A 5 -12.93 1.91 -14.86
N VAL A 6 -13.15 1.80 -16.17
CA VAL A 6 -12.47 0.85 -17.04
C VAL A 6 -11.26 1.52 -17.67
N ILE A 7 -10.10 0.88 -17.58
CA ILE A 7 -8.85 1.34 -18.18
C ILE A 7 -8.33 0.26 -19.11
N TYR A 8 -8.00 0.65 -20.34
CA TYR A 8 -7.32 -0.25 -21.27
C TYR A 8 -5.87 -0.48 -20.82
N ALA A 9 -5.49 -1.72 -20.56
CA ALA A 9 -4.17 -2.17 -20.18
C ALA A 9 -3.56 -3.07 -21.27
N PRO A 10 -2.96 -2.47 -22.33
CA PRO A 10 -2.15 -3.21 -23.29
C PRO A 10 -0.90 -3.78 -22.60
N GLY A 11 -0.23 -4.77 -23.18
CA GLY A 11 0.95 -5.39 -22.54
C GLY A 11 2.19 -4.49 -22.42
N SER A 12 2.14 -3.28 -22.96
CA SER A 12 3.18 -2.27 -22.81
C SER A 12 2.64 -0.84 -22.92
N LEU A 13 3.33 0.11 -22.30
CA LEU A 13 3.03 1.54 -22.30
C LEU A 13 4.29 2.29 -22.71
N LYS A 14 4.22 3.05 -23.81
CA LYS A 14 5.28 3.97 -24.19
C LYS A 14 5.15 5.27 -23.40
N PHE A 15 6.21 5.68 -22.71
CA PHE A 15 6.26 6.95 -21.99
C PHE A 15 7.59 7.65 -22.27
N GLY A 16 7.51 8.84 -22.88
CA GLY A 16 8.68 9.51 -23.46
C GLY A 16 9.40 8.59 -24.47
N ARG A 17 10.70 8.37 -24.24
CA ARG A 17 11.55 7.51 -25.09
C ARG A 17 11.65 6.05 -24.61
N ARG A 18 10.96 5.67 -23.53
CA ARG A 18 11.02 4.33 -22.95
C ARG A 18 9.70 3.57 -23.11
N ILE A 19 9.81 2.24 -23.15
CA ILE A 19 8.67 1.33 -23.15
C ILE A 19 8.65 0.62 -21.79
N TYR A 20 7.51 0.68 -21.12
CA TYR A 20 7.28 0.01 -19.84
C TYR A 20 6.36 -1.18 -20.08
N HIS A 21 6.76 -2.35 -19.61
CA HIS A 21 6.05 -3.59 -19.89
C HIS A 21 5.17 -4.01 -18.71
N ASP A 22 4.02 -4.61 -19.04
CA ASP A 22 3.31 -5.45 -18.08
C ASP A 22 4.01 -6.80 -17.97
N HIS A 23 3.77 -7.50 -16.87
CA HIS A 23 4.23 -8.89 -16.73
C HIS A 23 3.54 -9.79 -17.78
N LEU A 24 2.30 -9.46 -18.14
CA LEU A 24 1.56 -10.13 -19.21
C LEU A 24 1.76 -9.41 -20.56
N ARG A 25 2.61 -9.98 -21.43
CA ARG A 25 2.97 -9.39 -22.74
C ARG A 25 1.78 -9.10 -23.68
N ARG A 26 0.73 -9.93 -23.63
CA ARG A 26 -0.49 -9.72 -24.43
C ARG A 26 -1.39 -8.60 -23.88
N GLY A 27 -1.13 -8.13 -22.67
CA GLY A 27 -1.98 -7.19 -21.95
C GLY A 27 -3.17 -7.83 -21.25
N HIS A 28 -3.79 -7.04 -20.39
CA HIS A 28 -4.96 -7.43 -19.59
C HIS A 28 -6.28 -7.05 -20.25
N GLY A 29 -6.24 -6.21 -21.29
CA GLY A 29 -7.42 -5.72 -22.00
C GLY A 29 -8.06 -4.54 -21.27
N HIS A 30 -9.39 -4.41 -21.35
CA HIS A 30 -10.14 -3.42 -20.59
C HIS A 30 -10.41 -3.95 -19.19
N ILE A 31 -9.84 -3.31 -18.18
CA ILE A 31 -9.88 -3.79 -16.79
C ILE A 31 -10.28 -2.69 -15.82
N THR A 32 -10.97 -3.08 -14.75
CA THR A 32 -11.31 -2.22 -13.61
C THR A 32 -10.19 -2.26 -12.56
N VAL A 33 -10.34 -1.46 -11.49
CA VAL A 33 -9.41 -1.54 -10.35
C VAL A 33 -9.41 -2.90 -9.65
N TYR A 34 -10.55 -3.61 -9.65
CA TYR A 34 -10.64 -4.96 -9.09
C TYR A 34 -9.76 -5.92 -9.88
N ASP A 35 -9.90 -5.91 -11.20
CA ASP A 35 -9.12 -6.75 -12.11
C ASP A 35 -7.63 -6.38 -12.06
N ALA A 36 -7.31 -5.09 -11.95
CA ALA A 36 -5.93 -4.60 -11.88
C ALA A 36 -5.19 -5.13 -10.65
N ILE A 37 -5.85 -5.16 -9.49
CA ILE A 37 -5.30 -5.72 -8.25
C ILE A 37 -5.29 -7.25 -8.32
N GLU A 38 -6.39 -7.89 -8.73
CA GLU A 38 -6.52 -9.35 -8.85
C GLU A 38 -5.39 -9.95 -9.71
N ARG A 39 -5.15 -9.32 -10.85
CA ARG A 39 -4.23 -9.78 -11.90
C ARG A 39 -2.86 -9.10 -11.83
N SER A 40 -2.64 -8.18 -10.89
CA SER A 40 -1.39 -7.42 -10.72
C SER A 40 -0.94 -6.71 -12.03
N SER A 41 -1.83 -5.94 -12.66
CA SER A 41 -1.51 -5.25 -13.92
C SER A 41 -0.63 -4.02 -13.71
N ASN A 42 0.63 -4.10 -14.15
CA ASN A 42 1.55 -2.97 -14.06
C ASN A 42 1.05 -1.76 -14.87
N ILE A 43 0.44 -2.00 -16.03
CA ILE A 43 0.06 -0.91 -16.95
C ILE A 43 -1.07 -0.06 -16.37
N PHE A 44 -2.00 -0.69 -15.65
CA PHE A 44 -3.01 0.05 -14.90
C PHE A 44 -2.36 0.99 -13.88
N PHE A 45 -1.43 0.46 -13.08
CA PHE A 45 -0.73 1.24 -12.04
C PHE A 45 0.26 2.26 -12.60
N TYR A 46 0.88 2.04 -13.76
CA TYR A 46 1.67 3.05 -14.46
C TYR A 46 0.81 4.24 -14.88
N LYS A 47 -0.39 3.99 -15.42
CA LYS A 47 -1.35 5.06 -15.76
C LYS A 47 -1.80 5.82 -14.51
N MET A 48 -2.02 5.12 -13.40
CA MET A 48 -2.31 5.78 -12.11
C MET A 48 -1.11 6.58 -11.61
N GLY A 49 0.12 6.08 -11.75
CA GLY A 49 1.33 6.80 -11.40
C GLY A 49 1.46 8.12 -12.13
N ILE A 50 1.21 8.12 -13.44
CA ILE A 50 1.20 9.34 -14.26
C ILE A 50 0.10 10.30 -13.79
N ALA A 51 -1.12 9.80 -13.56
CA ALA A 51 -2.26 10.63 -13.20
C ALA A 51 -2.16 11.24 -11.78
N LEU A 52 -1.55 10.53 -10.84
CA LEU A 52 -1.41 10.96 -9.45
C LEU A 52 -0.17 11.84 -9.25
N GLY A 53 0.94 11.49 -9.88
CA GLY A 53 2.24 12.09 -9.61
C GLY A 53 2.82 11.70 -8.24
N ILE A 54 4.12 11.92 -8.07
CA ILE A 54 4.84 11.49 -6.87
C ILE A 54 4.32 12.12 -5.57
N ASP A 55 3.87 13.38 -5.58
CA ASP A 55 3.47 14.05 -4.33
C ASP A 55 2.24 13.38 -3.71
N LYS A 56 1.25 13.02 -4.53
CA LYS A 56 0.08 12.26 -4.06
C LYS A 56 0.48 10.86 -3.64
N ILE A 57 1.29 10.16 -4.43
CA ILE A 57 1.76 8.80 -4.08
C ILE A 57 2.50 8.82 -2.75
N HIS A 58 3.41 9.77 -2.55
CA HIS A 58 4.18 9.95 -1.32
C HIS A 58 3.27 10.27 -0.13
N SER A 59 2.34 11.21 -0.28
CA SER A 59 1.39 11.58 0.78
C SER A 59 0.55 10.39 1.23
N TYR A 60 -0.10 9.69 0.29
CA TYR A 60 -0.92 8.53 0.61
C TYR A 60 -0.09 7.37 1.17
N ALA A 61 1.09 7.05 0.62
CA ALA A 61 1.96 6.01 1.15
C ALA A 61 2.43 6.32 2.59
N SER A 62 2.71 7.59 2.88
CA SER A 62 3.11 8.05 4.21
C SER A 62 2.00 7.91 5.25
N LEU A 63 0.73 8.02 4.84
CA LEU A 63 -0.41 7.76 5.73
C LEU A 63 -0.41 6.32 6.26
N PHE A 64 0.05 5.35 5.46
CA PHE A 64 0.21 3.96 5.87
C PHE A 64 1.50 3.67 6.66
N GLY A 65 2.33 4.70 6.91
CA GLY A 65 3.60 4.57 7.66
C GLY A 65 4.79 4.10 6.83
N LEU A 66 4.67 4.07 5.49
CA LEU A 66 5.79 3.71 4.61
C LEU A 66 6.84 4.83 4.59
N GLY A 67 8.12 4.47 4.64
CA GLY A 67 9.22 5.45 4.69
C GLY A 67 9.42 6.12 6.06
N GLN A 68 8.77 5.62 7.12
CA GLN A 68 8.84 6.16 8.48
C GLN A 68 9.15 5.06 9.50
N LEU A 69 9.83 5.40 10.60
CA LEU A 69 9.99 4.46 11.71
C LEU A 69 8.62 4.08 12.27
N THR A 70 8.42 2.80 12.57
CA THR A 70 7.21 2.30 13.23
C THR A 70 7.26 2.53 14.75
N HIS A 71 8.44 2.88 15.26
CA HIS A 71 8.73 3.09 16.67
C HIS A 71 8.47 1.84 17.53
N ILE A 72 8.62 0.66 16.92
CA ILE A 72 8.64 -0.60 17.66
C ILE A 72 9.77 -0.54 18.69
N LYS A 73 9.56 -1.11 19.89
CA LYS A 73 10.57 -1.14 20.94
C LYS A 73 11.63 -2.22 20.68
N LEU A 74 12.30 -2.13 19.54
CA LEU A 74 13.44 -2.97 19.15
C LEU A 74 14.61 -2.07 18.74
N SER A 75 15.82 -2.58 18.88
CA SER A 75 17.01 -1.94 18.31
C SER A 75 17.06 -2.11 16.79
N ASN A 76 17.81 -1.24 16.12
CA ASN A 76 18.13 -1.32 14.68
C ASN A 76 16.92 -1.22 13.73
N GLU A 77 15.89 -0.46 14.13
CA GLU A 77 14.82 -0.12 13.20
C GLU A 77 15.34 0.85 12.11
N VAL A 78 15.01 0.57 10.85
CA VAL A 78 15.30 1.45 9.72
C VAL A 78 14.00 2.02 9.13
N PRO A 79 13.99 3.28 8.68
CA PRO A 79 12.77 3.93 8.20
C PRO A 79 12.37 3.51 6.78
N GLY A 80 13.20 2.76 6.05
CA GLY A 80 13.00 2.57 4.62
C GLY A 80 13.09 3.91 3.87
N LEU A 81 12.41 4.02 2.73
CA LEU A 81 12.36 5.21 1.90
C LEU A 81 11.08 5.23 1.07
N MET A 82 10.23 6.23 1.32
CA MET A 82 9.18 6.62 0.38
C MET A 82 9.62 7.92 -0.31
N PRO A 83 10.08 7.89 -1.57
CA PRO A 83 10.65 9.06 -2.23
C PRO A 83 9.65 10.21 -2.40
N SER A 84 10.17 11.42 -2.49
CA SER A 84 9.47 12.66 -2.81
C SER A 84 10.34 13.53 -3.72
N ARG A 85 9.76 14.58 -4.32
CA ARG A 85 10.54 15.57 -5.10
C ARG A 85 11.65 16.20 -4.27
N ALA A 86 11.31 16.63 -3.05
CA ALA A 86 12.26 17.23 -2.11
C ALA A 86 13.38 16.27 -1.71
N TRP A 87 13.04 15.00 -1.46
CA TRP A 87 14.03 13.97 -1.18
C TRP A 87 15.00 13.80 -2.37
N LYS A 88 14.47 13.68 -3.60
CA LYS A 88 15.30 13.45 -4.78
C LYS A 88 16.24 14.63 -5.04
N LEU A 89 15.72 15.85 -4.96
CA LEU A 89 16.54 17.07 -5.13
C LEU A 89 17.66 17.13 -4.10
N LYS A 90 17.38 16.78 -2.83
CA LYS A 90 18.39 16.75 -1.77
C LYS A 90 19.42 15.63 -1.96
N ALA A 91 18.99 14.45 -2.38
CA ALA A 91 19.85 13.27 -2.47
C ALA A 91 20.72 13.25 -3.74
N PHE A 92 20.19 13.76 -4.85
CA PHE A 92 20.83 13.67 -6.17
C PHE A 92 21.10 15.02 -6.83
N GLY A 93 20.59 16.13 -6.30
CA GLY A 93 20.67 17.44 -6.98
C GLY A 93 19.80 17.54 -8.23
N GLU A 94 18.87 16.59 -8.43
CA GLU A 94 18.05 16.47 -9.62
C GLU A 94 16.56 16.66 -9.33
N GLU A 95 15.87 17.33 -10.23
CA GLU A 95 14.41 17.38 -10.20
C GLU A 95 13.78 16.00 -10.49
N TRP A 96 12.57 15.83 -9.96
CA TRP A 96 11.79 14.62 -10.20
C TRP A 96 11.38 14.49 -11.66
N GLN A 97 11.69 13.34 -12.24
CA GLN A 97 11.36 13.04 -13.63
C GLN A 97 10.00 12.35 -13.68
N PRO A 98 9.05 12.79 -14.53
CA PRO A 98 7.72 12.17 -14.61
C PRO A 98 7.72 10.66 -14.87
N GLY A 99 8.75 10.15 -15.54
CA GLY A 99 8.94 8.71 -15.78
C GLY A 99 9.13 7.88 -14.51
N GLU A 100 9.63 8.49 -13.44
CA GLU A 100 9.87 7.82 -12.15
C GLU A 100 8.55 7.49 -11.44
N ASN A 101 7.47 8.21 -11.75
CA ASN A 101 6.14 7.91 -11.21
C ASN A 101 5.69 6.48 -11.57
N LEU A 102 6.06 5.98 -12.75
CA LEU A 102 5.65 4.65 -13.22
C LEU A 102 6.24 3.55 -12.35
N SER A 103 7.55 3.58 -12.09
CA SER A 103 8.20 2.62 -11.22
C SER A 103 7.70 2.73 -9.77
N ASN A 104 7.56 3.95 -9.27
CA ASN A 104 7.11 4.18 -7.89
C ASN A 104 5.68 3.68 -7.65
N ALA A 105 4.78 3.84 -8.62
CA ALA A 105 3.39 3.41 -8.50
C ALA A 105 3.22 1.87 -8.37
N ILE A 106 4.24 1.09 -8.73
CA ILE A 106 4.27 -0.37 -8.55
C ILE A 106 5.25 -0.80 -7.44
N GLY A 107 5.72 0.13 -6.61
CA GLY A 107 6.63 -0.17 -5.50
C GLY A 107 8.09 -0.44 -5.93
N GLN A 108 8.49 0.00 -7.12
CA GLN A 108 9.87 -0.09 -7.63
C GLN A 108 10.56 1.28 -7.68
N GLY A 109 11.81 1.30 -8.14
CA GLY A 109 12.62 2.53 -8.23
C GLY A 109 13.25 2.83 -6.89
N PHE A 110 12.96 3.99 -6.31
CA PHE A 110 13.52 4.41 -5.02
C PHE A 110 12.71 3.98 -3.80
N VAL A 111 11.58 3.30 -4.00
CA VAL A 111 10.75 2.80 -2.90
C VAL A 111 11.51 1.71 -2.15
N LEU A 112 11.69 1.88 -0.84
CA LEU A 112 12.23 0.88 0.08
C LEU A 112 11.29 0.77 1.28
N THR A 113 10.87 -0.45 1.61
CA THR A 113 10.01 -0.71 2.77
C THR A 113 10.55 -1.88 3.58
N THR A 114 10.29 -1.88 4.89
CA THR A 114 10.58 -3.04 5.74
C THR A 114 9.38 -3.98 5.79
N ALA A 115 9.61 -5.27 6.10
CA ALA A 115 8.53 -6.22 6.29
C ALA A 115 7.54 -5.78 7.37
N LEU A 116 8.04 -5.12 8.43
CA LEU A 116 7.20 -4.59 9.51
C LEU A 116 6.31 -3.42 9.03
N GLN A 117 6.85 -2.50 8.22
CA GLN A 117 6.06 -1.44 7.60
C GLN A 117 4.96 -2.01 6.70
N MET A 118 5.27 -3.02 5.89
CA MET A 118 4.27 -3.69 5.05
C MET A 118 3.18 -4.35 5.90
N ALA A 119 3.54 -5.02 7.00
CA ALA A 119 2.57 -5.61 7.92
C ALA A 119 1.62 -4.57 8.52
N ILE A 120 2.13 -3.39 8.90
CA ILE A 120 1.32 -2.27 9.40
C ILE A 120 0.41 -1.72 8.29
N ALA A 121 0.92 -1.51 7.09
CA ALA A 121 0.14 -1.00 5.96
C ALA A 121 -1.03 -1.94 5.62
N TYR A 122 -0.78 -3.25 5.53
CA TYR A 122 -1.83 -4.25 5.32
C TYR A 122 -2.79 -4.35 6.50
N ASN A 123 -2.30 -4.22 7.73
CA ASN A 123 -3.17 -4.17 8.91
C ASN A 123 -4.12 -2.97 8.86
N ALA A 124 -3.63 -1.79 8.46
CA ALA A 124 -4.46 -0.60 8.30
C ALA A 124 -5.53 -0.79 7.20
N ILE A 125 -5.23 -1.50 6.12
CA ILE A 125 -6.25 -1.90 5.12
C ILE A 125 -7.30 -2.81 5.76
N GLY A 126 -6.88 -3.81 6.51
CA GLY A 126 -7.76 -4.73 7.22
C GLY A 126 -8.56 -4.08 8.35
N LEU A 127 -8.10 -2.98 8.94
CA LEU A 127 -8.81 -2.22 9.96
C LEU A 127 -9.53 -0.98 9.41
N GLU A 128 -9.73 -0.92 8.08
CA GLU A 128 -10.41 0.17 7.37
C GLU A 128 -9.87 1.58 7.72
N GLY A 129 -8.56 1.72 7.85
CA GLY A 129 -7.87 2.99 8.04
C GLY A 129 -7.19 3.18 9.41
N LYS A 130 -7.39 2.28 10.37
CA LYS A 130 -6.71 2.39 11.67
C LYS A 130 -5.27 1.90 11.56
N VAL A 131 -4.32 2.82 11.67
CA VAL A 131 -2.89 2.51 11.70
C VAL A 131 -2.47 2.31 13.15
N VAL A 132 -1.97 1.12 13.46
CA VAL A 132 -1.58 0.73 14.82
C VAL A 132 -0.07 0.70 15.00
N LYS A 133 0.39 1.06 16.20
CA LYS A 133 1.78 0.89 16.60
C LYS A 133 2.03 -0.59 16.88
N PRO A 134 3.04 -1.23 16.24
CA PRO A 134 3.36 -2.62 16.55
C PRO A 134 3.94 -2.74 17.96
N PHE A 135 3.61 -3.84 18.65
CA PHE A 135 4.11 -4.16 19.97
C PHE A 135 4.28 -5.67 20.11
N LEU A 136 5.24 -6.11 20.93
CA LEU A 136 5.59 -7.52 21.10
C LEU A 136 5.16 -8.09 22.46
N VAL A 137 5.29 -7.29 23.51
CA VAL A 137 5.00 -7.71 24.88
C VAL A 137 3.53 -7.48 25.16
N LYS A 138 2.76 -8.55 25.42
CA LYS A 138 1.34 -8.44 25.81
C LYS A 138 1.17 -8.07 27.29
N LYS A 139 1.93 -8.72 28.18
CA LYS A 139 1.89 -8.46 29.62
C LYS A 139 3.21 -8.79 30.29
N ILE A 140 3.50 -8.12 31.40
CA ILE A 140 4.61 -8.38 32.31
C ILE A 140 3.99 -8.91 33.59
N ILE A 141 4.47 -10.05 34.07
CA ILE A 141 3.96 -10.74 35.26
C ILE A 141 5.13 -10.97 36.21
N ASN A 142 4.90 -10.82 37.51
CA ASN A 142 5.90 -11.16 38.54
C ASN A 142 5.88 -12.67 38.90
N TYR A 143 6.75 -13.08 39.82
CA TYR A 143 6.85 -14.47 40.27
C TYR A 143 5.59 -15.00 40.98
N SER A 144 4.76 -14.14 41.55
CA SER A 144 3.50 -14.54 42.20
C SER A 144 2.32 -14.63 41.24
N GLY A 145 2.54 -14.41 39.94
CA GLY A 145 1.48 -14.45 38.93
C GLY A 145 0.66 -13.16 38.80
N GLN A 146 1.03 -12.09 39.51
CA GLN A 146 0.38 -10.79 39.40
C GLN A 146 0.83 -10.06 38.13
N VAL A 147 -0.13 -9.49 37.40
CA VAL A 147 0.14 -8.67 36.22
C VAL A 147 0.66 -7.31 36.67
N LEU A 148 1.92 -7.00 36.34
CA LEU A 148 2.56 -5.71 36.62
C LEU A 148 2.21 -4.67 35.57
N GLN A 149 2.10 -5.10 34.31
CA GLN A 149 1.77 -4.23 33.19
C GLN A 149 1.11 -5.06 32.09
N GLU A 150 0.09 -4.50 31.44
CA GLU A 150 -0.53 -5.06 30.26
C GLU A 150 -0.48 -4.03 29.13
N PHE A 151 -0.22 -4.49 27.91
CA PHE A 151 -0.12 -3.68 26.71
C PHE A 151 -1.23 -4.06 25.75
N SER A 152 -1.86 -3.06 25.16
CA SER A 152 -2.91 -3.21 24.16
C SER A 152 -2.51 -2.51 22.85
N PRO A 153 -3.16 -2.86 21.72
CA PRO A 153 -2.94 -2.16 20.46
C PRO A 153 -3.19 -0.66 20.62
N HIS A 154 -2.20 0.14 20.21
CA HIS A 154 -2.31 1.60 20.23
C HIS A 154 -2.52 2.12 18.81
N ILE A 155 -3.67 2.73 18.56
CA ILE A 155 -3.97 3.39 17.28
C ILE A 155 -3.18 4.70 17.23
N VAL A 156 -2.25 4.81 16.29
CA VAL A 156 -1.43 6.01 16.10
C VAL A 156 -2.19 7.06 15.30
N ARG A 157 -2.99 6.63 14.33
CA ARG A 157 -3.86 7.48 13.51
C ARG A 157 -4.97 6.66 12.87
N ASP A 158 -6.07 7.33 12.53
CA ASP A 158 -7.14 6.76 11.74
C ASP A 158 -7.26 7.55 10.44
N ILE A 159 -6.72 6.99 9.35
CA ILE A 159 -6.66 7.65 8.04
C ILE A 159 -8.02 7.61 7.30
N SER A 160 -9.06 7.06 7.95
CA SER A 160 -10.43 7.06 7.44
C SER A 160 -11.32 8.13 8.05
N GLN A 161 -10.84 8.80 9.09
CA GLN A 161 -11.57 9.91 9.71
C GLN A 161 -11.41 11.18 8.89
N THR A 162 -12.50 11.92 8.75
CA THR A 162 -12.46 13.26 8.19
C THR A 162 -11.56 14.12 9.07
N PRO A 163 -10.52 14.75 8.52
CA PRO A 163 -9.62 15.57 9.31
C PRO A 163 -10.28 16.88 9.71
N GLU A 164 -9.80 17.47 10.81
CA GLU A 164 -10.21 18.82 11.22
C GLU A 164 -9.71 19.88 10.23
N ASN A 165 -8.48 19.69 9.70
CA ASN A 165 -7.92 20.53 8.65
C ASN A 165 -8.35 20.00 7.27
N PRO A 166 -9.07 20.79 6.45
CA PRO A 166 -9.51 20.36 5.12
C PRO A 166 -8.37 20.00 4.15
N GLU A 167 -7.16 20.48 4.39
CA GLU A 167 -5.98 20.20 3.55
C GLU A 167 -5.36 18.82 3.85
N ASP A 168 -5.70 18.22 5.00
CA ASP A 168 -5.16 16.92 5.37
C ASP A 168 -5.79 15.81 4.51
N THR A 169 -4.96 14.86 4.11
CA THR A 169 -5.39 13.75 3.27
C THR A 169 -6.05 12.66 4.11
N PHE A 170 -7.26 12.23 3.70
CA PHE A 170 -7.95 11.06 4.28
C PHE A 170 -8.49 10.12 3.19
N ILE A 171 -8.90 8.92 3.60
CA ILE A 171 -9.43 7.87 2.71
C ILE A 171 -10.78 7.41 3.22
N GLU A 172 -11.85 7.68 2.48
CA GLU A 172 -13.19 7.18 2.84
C GLU A 172 -13.21 5.64 2.98
N LYS A 173 -13.92 5.15 4.01
CA LYS A 173 -14.05 3.71 4.31
C LYS A 173 -14.48 2.83 3.14
N LYS A 174 -15.29 3.39 2.22
CA LYS A 174 -15.73 2.68 1.01
C LYS A 174 -14.55 2.21 0.14
N TYR A 175 -13.43 2.94 0.10
CA TYR A 175 -12.27 2.57 -0.69
C TYR A 175 -11.49 1.41 -0.09
N PHE A 176 -11.42 1.31 1.25
CA PHE A 176 -10.86 0.13 1.91
C PHE A 176 -11.62 -1.13 1.53
N LYS A 177 -12.97 -1.08 1.50
CA LYS A 177 -13.80 -2.22 1.08
C LYS A 177 -13.52 -2.65 -0.36
N VAL A 178 -13.32 -1.70 -1.28
CA VAL A 178 -12.93 -1.98 -2.67
C VAL A 178 -11.58 -2.71 -2.73
N VAL A 179 -10.57 -2.20 -2.02
CA VAL A 179 -9.23 -2.80 -1.98
C VAL A 179 -9.27 -4.19 -1.33
N LYS A 180 -9.98 -4.35 -0.21
CA LYS A 180 -10.18 -5.63 0.46
C LYS A 180 -10.79 -6.67 -0.49
N GLU A 181 -11.87 -6.33 -1.17
CA GLU A 181 -12.51 -7.24 -2.13
C GLU A 181 -11.57 -7.58 -3.30
N ALA A 182 -10.85 -6.59 -3.84
CA ALA A 182 -9.89 -6.82 -4.90
C ALA A 182 -8.74 -7.75 -4.47
N MET A 183 -8.21 -7.56 -3.25
CA MET A 183 -7.21 -8.46 -2.65
C MET A 183 -7.77 -9.86 -2.38
N ARG A 184 -9.04 -9.98 -1.95
CA ARG A 184 -9.70 -11.28 -1.82
C ARG A 184 -9.70 -12.03 -3.16
N ARG A 185 -9.94 -11.32 -4.27
CA ARG A 185 -9.91 -11.89 -5.63
C ARG A 185 -8.51 -12.35 -6.05
N VAL A 186 -7.43 -11.74 -5.56
CA VAL A 186 -6.07 -12.22 -5.81
C VAL A 186 -5.89 -13.70 -5.42
N ALA A 187 -6.49 -14.13 -4.30
CA ALA A 187 -6.42 -15.52 -3.84
C ALA A 187 -7.64 -16.38 -4.25
N ASN A 188 -8.80 -15.78 -4.51
CA ASN A 188 -10.06 -16.52 -4.69
C ASN A 188 -10.74 -16.34 -6.05
N GLY A 189 -10.34 -15.32 -6.81
CA GLY A 189 -10.89 -14.97 -8.11
C GLY A 189 -10.44 -15.92 -9.22
N GLU A 190 -11.09 -15.86 -10.36
CA GLU A 190 -10.80 -16.70 -11.52
C GLU A 190 -9.43 -16.36 -12.14
N HIS A 191 -9.00 -15.10 -12.06
CA HIS A 191 -7.75 -14.64 -12.65
C HIS A 191 -6.72 -14.23 -11.59
N GLY A 192 -6.97 -14.57 -10.32
CA GLY A 192 -6.11 -14.24 -9.20
C GLY A 192 -4.68 -14.74 -9.35
N THR A 193 -3.72 -13.87 -9.08
CA THR A 193 -2.29 -14.21 -9.15
C THR A 193 -1.81 -15.13 -8.02
N ALA A 194 -2.59 -15.33 -6.95
CA ALA A 194 -2.20 -16.13 -5.78
C ALA A 194 -3.21 -17.24 -5.47
N ARG A 195 -3.91 -17.76 -6.49
CA ARG A 195 -5.00 -18.76 -6.32
C ARG A 195 -4.61 -20.03 -5.57
N TRP A 196 -3.33 -20.40 -5.58
CA TRP A 196 -2.82 -21.55 -4.83
C TRP A 196 -2.87 -21.37 -3.31
N TRP A 197 -3.02 -20.13 -2.81
CA TRP A 197 -3.23 -19.83 -1.38
C TRP A 197 -4.71 -19.89 -0.97
N LYS A 198 -5.62 -20.26 -1.87
CA LYS A 198 -7.03 -20.44 -1.53
C LYS A 198 -7.18 -21.50 -0.44
N ILE A 199 -7.79 -21.13 0.69
CA ILE A 199 -8.07 -22.05 1.80
C ILE A 199 -9.39 -22.79 1.52
N PRO A 200 -9.38 -24.12 1.29
CA PRO A 200 -10.62 -24.87 1.05
C PRO A 200 -11.54 -24.80 2.26
N GLY A 201 -12.81 -24.43 2.06
CA GLY A 201 -13.80 -24.27 3.15
C GLY A 201 -13.56 -23.06 4.05
N GLY A 202 -12.49 -22.29 3.85
CA GLY A 202 -12.19 -21.06 4.58
C GLY A 202 -12.77 -19.84 3.86
N HIS A 203 -13.62 -19.08 4.54
CA HIS A 203 -13.96 -17.73 4.11
C HIS A 203 -13.01 -16.75 4.80
N ILE A 204 -12.13 -16.10 4.02
CA ILE A 204 -11.39 -14.92 4.53
C ILE A 204 -12.42 -13.79 4.63
N GLN A 205 -13.05 -13.68 5.81
CA GLN A 205 -13.78 -12.47 6.16
C GLN A 205 -12.75 -11.40 6.48
N ILE A 206 -12.58 -10.47 5.55
CA ILE A 206 -11.76 -9.29 5.82
C ILE A 206 -12.67 -8.32 6.59
N ALA A 207 -12.56 -8.39 7.92
CA ALA A 207 -13.25 -7.50 8.86
C ALA A 207 -13.07 -6.02 8.48
#